data_AF-A0A960J5Z0-F1
#
_entry.id   AF-A0A960J5Z0-F1
#
_cell.length_a   1.000
_cell.length_b   1.000
_cell.length_c   1.000
_cell.angle_alpha   90.00
_cell.angle_beta   90.00
_cell.angle_gamma   90.00
#
_symmetry.space_group_name_H-M   'P 1'
#
loop_
_entity.id
_entity.type
_entity.pdbx_description
1 polymer ?
#
loop_
_entity_poly.entity_id
_entity_poly.type
_entity_poly.pdbx_seq_one_letter_code
_entity_poly.pdbx_strand_id
1 'polypeptide(L)'
;MSRPHPTPPPASTPSEPAERWYGGERGQALPLVLVALVVAGAALLLVGRLADGAAAAARARTAADAAALAGAAEGEGAARSVAAANDAELVTWAEAGARVRVEVSVDGRRAVAAAERISPPPATAGADGLTPEMRAAIARAEALLGAPVPIVSGWRSPAQQQWLWDHRATNPYPVARPGTSMHERGLAIDVPRWFVADLRSVAGAAGLCFPLPESDPVHFELCRPAPVP
;
A
#
# COMPACT_ATOMS: atom_id res chain seq x y z
N MET A 1 -53.17 68.67 94.29
CA MET A 1 -54.06 67.75 93.54
C MET A 1 -53.96 68.06 92.05
N SER A 2 -53.30 67.19 91.25
CA SER A 2 -53.66 66.84 89.86
C SER A 2 -52.60 65.95 89.20
N ARG A 3 -52.99 64.66 89.10
CA ARG A 3 -52.75 63.58 88.10
C ARG A 3 -51.33 63.14 87.62
N PRO A 4 -51.09 61.81 87.53
CA PRO A 4 -49.87 61.18 86.99
C PRO A 4 -50.02 60.50 85.59
N HIS A 5 -48.87 59.99 85.08
CA HIS A 5 -48.60 58.96 84.03
C HIS A 5 -48.65 59.33 82.53
N PRO A 6 -47.90 58.66 81.60
CA PRO A 6 -47.12 57.40 81.69
C PRO A 6 -45.69 57.37 81.02
N THR A 7 -44.97 56.24 81.19
CA THR A 7 -43.74 55.72 80.50
C THR A 7 -44.10 54.89 79.23
N PRO A 8 -43.21 54.17 78.45
CA PRO A 8 -41.75 54.14 78.13
C PRO A 8 -41.49 53.97 76.56
N PRO A 9 -40.55 53.14 75.99
CA PRO A 9 -39.05 53.00 75.89
C PRO A 9 -38.54 53.15 74.39
N PRO A 10 -37.45 52.54 73.81
CA PRO A 10 -36.24 51.83 74.29
C PRO A 10 -34.86 52.18 73.63
N ALA A 11 -33.78 51.66 74.25
CA ALA A 11 -32.52 51.06 73.75
C ALA A 11 -31.70 51.63 72.56
N SER A 12 -30.38 51.77 72.75
CA SER A 12 -29.35 51.19 71.84
C SER A 12 -27.95 51.22 72.49
N THR A 13 -27.24 50.10 72.35
CA THR A 13 -25.86 49.83 72.78
C THR A 13 -24.82 50.46 71.85
N PRO A 14 -23.60 50.79 72.32
CA PRO A 14 -22.44 50.90 71.44
C PRO A 14 -21.55 49.65 71.54
N SER A 15 -21.63 48.86 70.47
CA SER A 15 -20.57 48.11 69.76
C SER A 15 -19.23 47.82 70.47
N GLU A 16 -18.92 46.53 70.60
CA GLU A 16 -17.55 46.02 70.70
C GLU A 16 -16.71 46.45 69.47
N PRO A 17 -15.42 46.78 69.62
CA PRO A 17 -14.55 46.95 68.48
C PRO A 17 -14.23 45.56 67.90
N ALA A 18 -14.70 45.32 66.68
CA ALA A 18 -14.23 44.20 65.86
C ALA A 18 -12.73 44.41 65.57
N GLU A 19 -11.89 43.78 66.38
CA GLU A 19 -10.45 43.72 66.15
C GLU A 19 -10.18 42.96 64.85
N ARG A 20 -9.77 43.77 63.89
CA ARG A 20 -9.11 43.49 62.62
C ARG A 20 -8.07 42.36 62.72
N TRP A 21 -8.46 41.15 62.36
CA TRP A 21 -7.54 40.08 61.92
C TRP A 21 -7.78 39.73 60.45
N TYR A 22 -7.38 40.63 59.55
CA TYR A 22 -6.99 40.23 58.19
C TYR A 22 -5.46 40.19 58.15
N GLY A 23 -4.90 39.16 58.79
CA GLY A 23 -3.49 38.78 58.64
C GLY A 23 -3.22 38.33 57.22
N GLY A 24 -2.09 38.78 56.66
CA GLY A 24 -1.80 38.70 55.23
C GLY A 24 -1.43 37.31 54.73
N GLU A 25 -2.33 36.67 53.99
CA GLU A 25 -2.02 35.45 53.20
C GLU A 25 -1.96 35.72 51.67
N ARG A 26 -2.13 36.97 51.23
CA ARG A 26 -2.12 37.33 49.79
C ARG A 26 -0.72 37.36 49.16
N GLY A 27 0.35 37.18 49.95
CA GLY A 27 1.73 37.17 49.46
C GLY A 27 2.32 35.79 49.19
N GLN A 28 1.81 34.72 49.82
CA GLN A 28 2.45 33.39 49.79
C GLN A 28 1.95 32.48 48.65
N ALA A 29 0.72 32.68 48.18
CA ALA A 29 0.18 31.94 47.03
C ALA A 29 0.78 32.39 45.69
N LEU A 30 1.13 33.68 45.56
CA LEU A 30 1.66 34.27 44.34
C LEU A 30 2.93 33.56 43.82
N PRO A 31 3.99 33.32 44.62
CA PRO A 31 5.17 32.60 44.12
C PRO A 31 4.84 31.17 43.69
N LEU A 32 3.90 30.50 44.37
CA LEU A 32 3.51 29.12 44.04
C LEU A 32 2.72 29.04 42.73
N VAL A 33 1.81 29.99 42.49
CA VAL A 33 1.09 30.15 41.22
C VAL A 33 2.06 30.49 40.08
N LEU A 34 3.04 31.37 40.31
CA LEU A 34 4.05 31.70 39.31
C LEU A 34 4.90 30.48 38.93
N VAL A 35 5.34 29.68 39.91
CA VAL A 35 6.05 28.42 39.66
C VAL A 35 5.17 27.44 38.88
N ALA A 36 3.89 27.28 39.26
CA ALA A 36 2.97 26.40 38.55
C ALA A 36 2.76 26.83 37.09
N LEU A 37 2.64 28.13 36.82
CA LEU A 37 2.53 28.66 35.45
C LEU A 37 3.81 28.43 34.64
N VAL A 38 4.99 28.59 35.26
CA VAL A 38 6.28 28.29 34.61
C VAL A 38 6.38 26.80 34.28
N VAL A 39 6.00 25.92 35.21
CA VAL A 39 6.00 24.46 34.99
C VAL A 39 5.01 24.08 33.89
N ALA A 40 3.80 24.64 33.91
CA ALA A 40 2.80 24.39 32.86
C ALA A 40 3.28 24.89 31.49
N GLY A 41 3.88 26.08 31.43
CA GLY A 41 4.47 26.62 30.21
C GLY A 41 5.63 25.76 29.69
N ALA A 42 6.52 25.32 30.57
CA ALA A 42 7.62 24.41 30.22
C ALA A 42 7.10 23.05 29.72
N ALA A 43 6.06 22.50 30.34
CA ALA A 43 5.41 21.27 29.90
C ALA A 43 4.78 21.41 28.51
N LEU A 44 4.10 22.52 28.21
CA LEU A 44 3.53 22.79 26.88
C LEU A 44 4.62 22.90 25.81
N LEU A 45 5.73 23.61 26.10
CA LEU A 45 6.87 23.71 25.19
C LEU A 45 7.52 22.33 24.93
N LEU A 46 7.63 21.49 25.97
CA LEU A 46 8.16 20.14 25.85
C LEU A 46 7.25 19.28 24.95
N VAL A 47 5.94 19.31 25.16
CA VAL A 47 4.97 18.58 24.32
C VAL A 47 5.06 19.03 22.87
N GLY A 48 5.15 20.34 22.59
CA GLY A 48 5.32 20.86 21.23
C GLY A 48 6.57 20.31 20.54
N ARG A 49 7.72 20.32 21.23
CA ARG A 49 8.97 19.77 20.66
C ARG A 49 8.91 18.27 20.42
N LEU A 50 8.25 17.52 21.31
CA LEU A 50 8.03 16.10 21.13
C LEU A 50 7.11 15.82 19.93
N ALA A 51 6.07 16.61 19.74
CA ALA A 51 5.15 16.50 18.61
C ALA A 51 5.84 16.77 17.27
N ASP A 52 6.66 17.82 17.17
CA ASP A 52 7.46 18.12 15.97
C ASP A 52 8.45 16.99 15.68
N GLY A 53 9.07 16.46 16.73
CA GLY A 53 9.90 15.27 16.69
C GLY A 53 9.19 14.08 16.06
N ALA A 54 8.02 13.73 16.60
CA ALA A 54 7.21 12.62 16.11
C ALA A 54 6.71 12.83 14.67
N ALA A 55 6.27 14.04 14.32
CA ALA A 55 5.77 14.36 12.99
C ALA A 55 6.85 14.23 11.92
N ALA A 56 8.05 14.75 12.16
CA ALA A 56 9.15 14.61 11.19
C ALA A 56 9.69 13.18 11.10
N ALA A 57 9.67 12.40 12.20
CA ALA A 57 9.99 10.97 12.13
C ALA A 57 8.96 10.19 11.29
N ALA A 58 7.67 10.52 11.44
CA ALA A 58 6.59 9.92 10.65
C ALA A 58 6.76 10.24 9.15
N ARG A 59 7.06 11.49 8.78
CA ARG A 59 7.30 11.88 7.38
C ARG A 59 8.47 11.10 6.76
N ALA A 60 9.60 11.02 7.45
CA ALA A 60 10.74 10.25 6.97
C ALA A 60 10.38 8.76 6.77
N ARG A 61 9.59 8.19 7.68
CA ARG A 61 9.10 6.80 7.56
C ARG A 61 8.23 6.61 6.32
N THR A 62 7.24 7.47 6.12
CA THR A 62 6.34 7.41 4.96
C THR A 62 7.11 7.54 3.64
N ALA A 63 8.08 8.44 3.56
CA ALA A 63 8.93 8.58 2.39
C ALA A 63 9.76 7.30 2.13
N ALA A 64 10.31 6.69 3.19
CA ALA A 64 11.06 5.44 3.09
C ALA A 64 10.16 4.30 2.57
N ASP A 65 8.97 4.14 3.14
CA ASP A 65 8.04 3.08 2.74
C ASP A 65 7.58 3.23 1.28
N ALA A 66 7.27 4.46 0.85
CA ALA A 66 6.89 4.74 -0.53
C ALA A 66 8.05 4.44 -1.50
N ALA A 67 9.28 4.88 -1.17
CA ALA A 67 10.46 4.60 -1.98
C ALA A 67 10.78 3.10 -2.03
N ALA A 68 10.62 2.37 -0.92
CA ALA A 68 10.82 0.92 -0.89
C ALA A 68 9.83 0.19 -1.81
N LEU A 69 8.55 0.56 -1.75
CA LEU A 69 7.50 -0.03 -2.59
C LEU A 69 7.73 0.26 -4.08
N ALA A 70 8.05 1.50 -4.43
CA ALA A 70 8.40 1.88 -5.80
C ALA A 70 9.65 1.13 -6.29
N GLY A 71 10.65 0.99 -5.43
CA GLY A 71 11.84 0.20 -5.68
C GLY A 71 11.56 -1.27 -5.92
N ALA A 72 10.69 -1.87 -5.11
CA ALA A 72 10.27 -3.25 -5.29
C ALA A 72 9.50 -3.45 -6.61
N ALA A 73 8.70 -2.48 -7.04
CA ALA A 73 7.94 -2.56 -8.28
C ALA A 73 8.82 -2.39 -9.53
N GLU A 74 9.63 -1.33 -9.58
CA GLU A 74 10.25 -0.82 -10.82
C GLU A 74 11.78 -0.61 -10.72
N GLY A 75 12.38 -0.87 -9.55
CA GLY A 75 13.82 -0.77 -9.31
C GLY A 75 14.29 0.58 -8.77
N GLU A 76 15.61 0.74 -8.64
CA GLU A 76 16.23 1.87 -7.93
C GLU A 76 15.82 3.25 -8.47
N GLY A 77 15.67 3.38 -9.79
CA GLY A 77 15.27 4.65 -10.42
C GLY A 77 13.91 5.15 -9.92
N ALA A 78 12.93 4.25 -9.81
CA ALA A 78 11.61 4.56 -9.29
C ALA A 78 11.63 4.87 -7.78
N ALA A 79 12.45 4.14 -7.01
CA ALA A 79 12.67 4.46 -5.59
C ALA A 79 13.22 5.88 -5.40
N ARG A 80 14.18 6.28 -6.23
CA ARG A 80 14.79 7.62 -6.20
C ARG A 80 13.79 8.71 -6.58
N SER A 81 12.98 8.50 -7.63
CA SER A 81 11.96 9.47 -8.04
C SER A 81 10.87 9.63 -6.98
N VAL A 82 10.42 8.54 -6.36
CA VAL A 82 9.41 8.58 -5.31
C VAL A 82 9.96 9.19 -4.02
N ALA A 83 11.22 8.92 -3.65
CA ALA A 83 11.87 9.60 -2.53
C ALA A 83 11.88 11.12 -2.76
N ALA A 84 12.32 11.58 -3.92
CA ALA A 84 12.36 13.00 -4.26
C ALA A 84 10.97 13.66 -4.25
N ALA A 85 9.94 12.94 -4.71
CA ALA A 85 8.55 13.40 -4.66
C ALA A 85 7.99 13.53 -3.22
N ASN A 86 8.66 12.93 -2.23
CA ASN A 86 8.35 13.03 -0.80
C ASN A 86 9.36 13.92 -0.05
N ASP A 87 10.04 14.84 -0.76
CA ASP A 87 11.08 15.72 -0.21
C ASP A 87 12.22 14.95 0.50
N ALA A 88 12.47 13.73 0.04
CA ALA A 88 13.47 12.83 0.60
C ALA A 88 14.59 12.55 -0.40
N GLU A 89 15.81 12.43 0.11
CA GLU A 89 16.95 11.94 -0.66
C GLU A 89 17.14 10.43 -0.42
N LEU A 90 17.28 9.64 -1.48
CA LEU A 90 17.66 8.23 -1.37
C LEU A 90 19.16 8.14 -1.05
N VAL A 91 19.47 7.76 0.18
CA VAL A 91 20.86 7.67 0.67
C VAL A 91 21.48 6.30 0.41
N THR A 92 20.72 5.24 0.68
CA THR A 92 21.20 3.87 0.55
C THR A 92 20.16 3.02 -0.19
N TRP A 93 20.64 2.22 -1.14
CA TRP A 93 19.86 1.20 -1.84
C TRP A 93 20.52 -0.16 -1.64
N ALA A 94 19.72 -1.19 -1.33
CA ALA A 94 20.17 -2.57 -1.31
C ALA A 94 19.07 -3.49 -1.83
N GLU A 95 19.44 -4.37 -2.77
CA GLU A 95 18.56 -5.38 -3.34
C GLU A 95 19.13 -6.78 -3.04
N ALA A 96 18.30 -7.65 -2.47
CA ALA A 96 18.64 -9.03 -2.16
C ALA A 96 17.49 -9.95 -2.61
N GLY A 97 17.61 -10.49 -3.82
CA GLY A 97 16.55 -11.27 -4.44
C GLY A 97 15.29 -10.43 -4.64
N ALA A 98 14.18 -10.84 -4.03
CA ALA A 98 12.93 -10.08 -4.08
C ALA A 98 12.87 -8.92 -3.09
N ARG A 99 13.72 -8.88 -2.04
CA ARG A 99 13.65 -7.82 -1.03
C ARG A 99 14.48 -6.61 -1.44
N VAL A 100 13.83 -5.45 -1.48
CA VAL A 100 14.43 -4.13 -1.64
C VAL A 100 14.45 -3.43 -0.29
N ARG A 101 15.60 -2.90 0.11
CA ARG A 101 15.77 -2.07 1.30
C ARG A 101 16.29 -0.70 0.88
N VAL A 102 15.64 0.35 1.38
CA VAL A 102 16.02 1.74 1.12
C VAL A 102 16.26 2.45 2.43
N GLU A 103 17.20 3.39 2.40
CA GLU A 103 17.35 4.42 3.41
C GLU A 103 17.18 5.77 2.76
N VAL A 104 16.28 6.58 3.31
CA VAL A 104 16.03 7.93 2.83
C VAL A 104 16.34 8.95 3.91
N SER A 105 16.61 10.19 3.52
CA SER A 105 16.81 11.33 4.42
C SER A 105 15.82 12.45 4.08
N VAL A 106 15.01 12.87 5.06
CA VAL A 106 14.10 14.03 4.99
C VAL A 106 14.57 15.05 6.00
N ASP A 107 14.96 16.25 5.56
CA ASP A 107 15.49 17.31 6.44
C ASP A 107 16.60 16.83 7.39
N GLY A 108 17.48 15.95 6.90
CA GLY A 108 18.58 15.35 7.68
C GLY A 108 18.17 14.20 8.61
N ARG A 109 16.88 13.82 8.66
CA ARG A 109 16.40 12.65 9.40
C ARG A 109 16.34 11.42 8.50
N ARG A 110 17.04 10.37 8.95
CA ARG A 110 17.11 9.10 8.24
C ARG A 110 15.99 8.16 8.66
N ALA A 111 15.43 7.46 7.68
CA ALA A 111 14.50 6.37 7.88
C ALA A 111 14.82 5.23 6.93
N VAL A 112 14.58 4.01 7.40
CA VAL A 112 14.84 2.79 6.65
C VAL A 112 13.54 2.02 6.49
N ALA A 113 13.30 1.55 5.28
CA ALA A 113 12.17 0.70 4.94
C ALA A 113 12.62 -0.43 4.02
N ALA A 114 11.82 -1.49 3.96
CA ALA A 114 12.03 -2.58 3.03
C ALA A 114 10.69 -3.06 2.48
N ALA A 115 10.68 -3.43 1.20
CA ALA A 115 9.55 -4.02 0.51
C ALA A 115 10.00 -5.26 -0.24
N GLU A 116 9.08 -6.18 -0.48
CA GLU A 116 9.33 -7.38 -1.30
C GLU A 116 8.66 -7.22 -2.66
N ARG A 117 9.43 -7.50 -3.71
CA ARG A 117 8.99 -7.57 -5.09
C ARG A 117 8.05 -8.76 -5.21
N ILE A 118 6.79 -8.46 -5.51
CA ILE A 118 5.80 -9.47 -5.89
C ILE A 118 6.09 -9.81 -7.36
N SER A 119 6.84 -10.88 -7.60
CA SER A 119 7.14 -11.38 -8.95
C SER A 119 6.74 -12.84 -9.12
N PRO A 120 6.28 -13.22 -10.32
CA PRO A 120 6.00 -14.61 -10.61
C PRO A 120 7.29 -15.44 -10.52
N PRO A 121 7.19 -16.75 -10.23
CA PRO A 121 8.31 -17.66 -10.44
C PRO A 121 8.78 -17.55 -11.90
N PRO A 122 10.09 -17.73 -12.17
CA PRO A 122 10.65 -17.55 -13.52
C PRO A 122 9.86 -18.39 -14.53
N ALA A 123 9.26 -17.72 -15.51
CA ALA A 123 8.45 -18.35 -16.54
C ALA A 123 9.32 -18.81 -17.71
N THR A 124 9.02 -19.97 -18.28
CA THR A 124 9.52 -20.36 -19.61
C THR A 124 8.72 -19.58 -20.64
N ALA A 125 9.35 -18.60 -21.28
CA ALA A 125 8.77 -17.92 -22.43
C ALA A 125 8.88 -18.82 -23.68
N GLY A 126 7.96 -18.64 -24.64
CA GLY A 126 7.98 -19.37 -25.91
C GLY A 126 7.33 -20.74 -25.87
N ALA A 127 7.81 -21.65 -26.73
CA ALA A 127 7.19 -22.96 -26.99
C ALA A 127 7.66 -24.09 -26.05
N ASP A 128 8.55 -23.78 -25.11
CA ASP A 128 9.07 -24.75 -24.14
C ASP A 128 7.95 -25.27 -23.23
N GLY A 129 7.94 -26.60 -23.01
CA GLY A 129 6.92 -27.27 -22.20
C GLY A 129 5.57 -27.49 -22.88
N LEU A 130 5.36 -27.00 -24.11
CA LEU A 130 4.15 -27.32 -24.88
C LEU A 130 4.07 -28.81 -25.24
N THR A 131 2.87 -29.31 -25.45
CA THR A 131 2.68 -30.68 -25.96
C THR A 131 3.10 -30.79 -27.43
N PRO A 132 3.46 -31.99 -27.92
CA PRO A 132 3.69 -32.21 -29.35
C PRO A 132 2.50 -31.78 -30.23
N GLU A 133 1.27 -32.03 -29.77
CA GLU A 133 0.04 -31.70 -30.48
C GLU A 133 -0.15 -30.19 -30.61
N MET A 134 0.10 -29.45 -29.52
CA MET A 134 0.07 -27.99 -29.53
C MET A 134 1.16 -27.41 -30.45
N ARG A 135 2.39 -27.95 -30.39
CA ARG A 135 3.46 -27.54 -31.33
C ARG A 135 3.08 -27.80 -32.78
N ALA A 136 2.44 -28.93 -33.08
CA ALA A 136 1.97 -29.23 -34.43
C ALA A 136 0.85 -28.28 -34.88
N ALA A 137 -0.04 -27.88 -33.98
CA ALA A 137 -1.06 -26.86 -34.27
C ALA A 137 -0.43 -25.49 -34.57
N ILE A 138 0.57 -25.07 -33.79
CA ILE A 138 1.33 -23.84 -34.02
C ILE A 138 2.02 -23.91 -35.39
N ALA A 139 2.76 -24.98 -35.68
CA ALA A 139 3.45 -25.14 -36.97
C ALA A 139 2.49 -25.09 -38.17
N ARG A 140 1.26 -25.64 -38.05
CA ARG A 140 0.22 -25.50 -39.07
C ARG A 140 -0.25 -24.06 -39.22
N ALA A 141 -0.48 -23.35 -38.12
CA ALA A 141 -0.84 -21.93 -38.16
C ALA A 141 0.26 -21.10 -38.83
N GLU A 142 1.52 -21.32 -38.49
CA GLU A 142 2.67 -20.65 -39.10
C GLU A 142 2.76 -20.90 -40.60
N ALA A 143 2.52 -22.15 -41.04
CA ALA A 143 2.50 -22.50 -42.46
C ALA A 143 1.35 -21.81 -43.22
N LEU A 144 0.18 -21.66 -42.59
CA LEU A 144 -0.98 -20.96 -43.18
C LEU A 144 -0.79 -19.44 -43.24
N LEU A 145 -0.09 -18.87 -42.25
CA LEU A 145 0.19 -17.43 -42.17
C LEU A 145 1.43 -17.02 -42.97
N GLY A 146 2.34 -17.96 -43.25
CA GLY A 146 3.65 -17.68 -43.83
C GLY A 146 4.60 -16.92 -42.89
N ALA A 147 4.31 -16.92 -41.58
CA ALA A 147 5.08 -16.21 -40.57
C ALA A 147 5.04 -16.95 -39.21
N PRO A 148 6.07 -16.80 -38.35
CA PRO A 148 6.07 -17.38 -37.01
C PRO A 148 4.94 -16.83 -36.11
N VAL A 149 4.43 -17.65 -35.19
CA VAL A 149 3.46 -17.19 -34.19
C VAL A 149 4.23 -16.62 -32.99
N PRO A 150 4.10 -15.32 -32.66
CA PRO A 150 4.74 -14.73 -31.49
C PRO A 150 4.04 -15.17 -30.20
N ILE A 151 4.69 -16.07 -29.44
CA ILE A 151 4.16 -16.59 -28.17
C ILE A 151 4.66 -15.72 -27.00
N VAL A 152 3.72 -15.12 -26.26
CA VAL A 152 3.99 -14.37 -25.02
C VAL A 152 4.03 -15.32 -23.82
N SER A 153 3.10 -16.26 -23.76
CA SER A 153 3.03 -17.28 -22.71
C SER A 153 2.68 -18.64 -23.30
N GLY A 154 3.38 -19.69 -22.89
CA GLY A 154 3.15 -21.07 -23.32
C GLY A 154 2.84 -21.96 -22.12
N TRP A 155 3.65 -22.98 -21.87
CA TRP A 155 3.48 -23.81 -20.69
C TRP A 155 3.74 -23.05 -19.38
N ARG A 156 2.99 -23.40 -18.34
CA ARG A 156 3.11 -22.83 -16.99
C ARG A 156 3.13 -23.93 -15.94
N SER A 157 4.06 -23.91 -14.99
CA SER A 157 4.08 -24.89 -13.90
C SER A 157 2.90 -24.69 -12.93
N PRO A 158 2.51 -25.73 -12.16
CA PRO A 158 1.50 -25.59 -11.14
C PRO A 158 1.81 -24.51 -10.09
N ALA A 159 3.08 -24.34 -9.71
CA ALA A 159 3.50 -23.30 -8.78
C ALA A 159 3.33 -21.88 -9.37
N GLN A 160 3.63 -21.71 -10.66
CA GLN A 160 3.38 -20.43 -11.36
C GLN A 160 1.88 -20.15 -11.49
N GLN A 161 1.06 -21.17 -11.79
CA GLN A 161 -0.38 -21.00 -11.86
C GLN A 161 -0.98 -20.68 -10.48
N GLN A 162 -0.51 -21.33 -9.41
CA GLN A 162 -0.88 -21.01 -8.03
C GLN A 162 -0.56 -19.56 -7.69
N TRP A 163 0.67 -19.12 -8.01
CA TRP A 163 1.06 -17.73 -7.81
C TRP A 163 0.15 -16.76 -8.57
N LEU A 164 -0.12 -17.03 -9.86
CA LEU A 164 -1.00 -16.18 -10.68
C LEU A 164 -2.42 -16.15 -10.13
N TRP A 165 -2.92 -17.29 -9.63
CA TRP A 165 -4.23 -17.36 -9.00
C TRP A 165 -4.28 -16.54 -7.72
N ASP A 166 -3.28 -16.63 -6.85
CA ASP A 166 -3.21 -15.88 -5.60
C ASP A 166 -3.13 -14.37 -5.86
N HIS A 167 -2.49 -13.96 -6.95
CA HIS A 167 -2.33 -12.56 -7.35
C HIS A 167 -3.30 -12.10 -8.44
N ARG A 168 -4.35 -12.88 -8.74
CA ARG A 168 -5.26 -12.64 -9.88
C ARG A 168 -5.93 -11.26 -9.89
N ALA A 169 -6.02 -10.60 -8.75
CA ALA A 169 -6.56 -9.24 -8.64
C ALA A 169 -5.75 -8.19 -9.41
N THR A 170 -4.48 -8.46 -9.73
CA THR A 170 -3.62 -7.59 -10.54
C THR A 170 -3.59 -7.96 -12.03
N ASN A 171 -4.23 -9.07 -12.42
CA ASN A 171 -4.29 -9.51 -13.79
C ASN A 171 -5.54 -8.94 -14.48
N PRO A 172 -5.41 -8.24 -15.63
CA PRO A 172 -6.56 -7.76 -16.40
C PRO A 172 -7.41 -8.88 -17.02
N TYR A 173 -6.89 -10.10 -17.12
CA TYR A 173 -7.58 -11.24 -17.72
C TYR A 173 -8.01 -12.28 -16.67
N PRO A 174 -9.05 -13.08 -16.98
CA PRO A 174 -9.45 -14.21 -16.14
C PRO A 174 -8.26 -15.15 -15.88
N VAL A 175 -8.12 -15.60 -14.63
CA VAL A 175 -7.11 -16.59 -14.25
C VAL A 175 -7.81 -17.88 -13.92
N ALA A 176 -7.39 -18.99 -14.54
CA ALA A 176 -7.91 -20.32 -14.20
C ALA A 176 -7.46 -20.77 -12.80
N ARG A 177 -8.29 -21.58 -12.12
CA ARG A 177 -7.89 -22.22 -10.86
C ARG A 177 -6.66 -23.13 -11.10
N PRO A 178 -5.75 -23.25 -10.12
CA PRO A 178 -4.63 -24.19 -10.21
C PRO A 178 -5.12 -25.63 -10.45
N GLY A 179 -4.42 -26.36 -11.32
CA GLY A 179 -4.81 -27.68 -11.81
C GLY A 179 -5.86 -27.68 -12.93
N THR A 180 -6.50 -26.55 -13.24
CA THR A 180 -7.51 -26.46 -14.31
C THR A 180 -7.01 -25.70 -15.54
N SER A 181 -5.87 -25.00 -15.46
CA SER A 181 -5.33 -24.19 -16.56
C SER A 181 -4.85 -25.05 -17.73
N MET A 182 -5.13 -24.64 -18.96
CA MET A 182 -4.58 -25.30 -20.15
C MET A 182 -3.09 -25.02 -20.35
N HIS A 183 -2.57 -23.90 -19.80
CA HIS A 183 -1.13 -23.64 -19.75
C HIS A 183 -0.40 -24.69 -18.89
N GLU A 184 -1.01 -25.17 -17.80
CA GLU A 184 -0.43 -26.23 -16.96
C GLU A 184 -0.26 -27.55 -17.69
N ARG A 185 -1.10 -27.78 -18.71
CA ARG A 185 -1.08 -28.97 -19.56
C ARG A 185 -0.25 -28.77 -20.84
N GLY A 186 0.29 -27.58 -21.10
CA GLY A 186 1.01 -27.28 -22.34
C GLY A 186 0.09 -27.30 -23.57
N LEU A 187 -1.20 -27.00 -23.37
CA LEU A 187 -2.26 -27.02 -24.38
C LEU A 187 -2.80 -25.61 -24.69
N ALA A 188 -2.13 -24.56 -24.23
CA ALA A 188 -2.52 -23.19 -24.49
C ALA A 188 -1.31 -22.29 -24.77
N ILE A 189 -1.57 -21.23 -25.52
CA ILE A 189 -0.65 -20.12 -25.76
C ILE A 189 -1.39 -18.80 -25.62
N ASP A 190 -0.66 -17.78 -25.16
CA ASP A 190 -1.08 -16.38 -25.27
C ASP A 190 -0.21 -15.69 -26.32
N VAL A 191 -0.85 -14.92 -27.21
CA VAL A 191 -0.20 -14.13 -28.26
C VAL A 191 -0.36 -12.64 -27.99
N PRO A 192 0.50 -11.76 -28.52
CA PRO A 192 0.30 -10.33 -28.31
C PRO A 192 -0.98 -9.84 -29.00
N ARG A 193 -1.65 -8.85 -28.41
CA ARG A 193 -2.94 -8.33 -28.92
C ARG A 193 -2.93 -7.96 -30.40
N TRP A 194 -1.83 -7.43 -30.91
CA TRP A 194 -1.70 -7.04 -32.31
C TRP A 194 -1.74 -8.23 -33.30
N PHE A 195 -1.46 -9.45 -32.84
CA PHE A 195 -1.42 -10.66 -33.68
C PHE A 195 -2.71 -11.50 -33.62
N VAL A 196 -3.63 -11.17 -32.72
CA VAL A 196 -4.85 -11.96 -32.46
C VAL A 196 -5.70 -12.12 -33.73
N ALA A 197 -5.87 -11.06 -34.51
CA ALA A 197 -6.68 -11.09 -35.72
C ALA A 197 -6.13 -12.08 -36.76
N ASP A 198 -4.81 -12.07 -36.96
CA ASP A 198 -4.13 -12.95 -37.91
C ASP A 198 -4.25 -14.40 -37.46
N LEU A 199 -3.90 -14.72 -36.21
CA LEU A 199 -4.00 -16.08 -35.70
C LEU A 199 -5.45 -16.60 -35.74
N ARG A 200 -6.43 -15.75 -35.38
CA ARG A 200 -7.86 -16.12 -35.43
C ARG A 200 -8.31 -16.51 -36.83
N SER A 201 -7.77 -15.87 -37.88
CA SER A 201 -8.15 -16.18 -39.27
C SER A 201 -7.82 -17.61 -39.70
N VAL A 202 -6.78 -18.22 -39.09
CA VAL A 202 -6.32 -19.58 -39.39
C VAL A 202 -6.55 -20.58 -38.25
N ALA A 203 -6.96 -20.12 -37.06
CA ALA A 203 -6.99 -20.93 -35.83
C ALA A 203 -7.74 -22.26 -36.01
N GLY A 204 -8.96 -22.22 -36.56
CA GLY A 204 -9.77 -23.42 -36.77
C GLY A 204 -9.09 -24.44 -37.71
N ALA A 205 -8.48 -23.97 -38.80
CA ALA A 205 -7.74 -24.83 -39.73
C ALA A 205 -6.43 -25.39 -39.12
N ALA A 206 -5.82 -24.64 -38.20
CA ALA A 206 -4.65 -25.07 -37.46
C ALA A 206 -4.96 -26.08 -36.32
N GLY A 207 -6.24 -26.20 -35.91
CA GLY A 207 -6.66 -27.00 -34.75
C GLY A 207 -6.58 -26.25 -33.42
N LEU A 208 -6.57 -24.92 -33.48
CA LEU A 208 -6.61 -24.02 -32.34
C LEU A 208 -8.02 -23.48 -32.13
N CYS A 209 -8.41 -23.39 -30.86
CA CYS A 209 -9.67 -22.86 -30.40
C CYS A 209 -9.43 -21.52 -29.71
N PHE A 210 -10.39 -20.61 -29.85
CA PHE A 210 -10.37 -19.29 -29.23
C PHE A 210 -11.53 -19.17 -28.24
N PRO A 211 -11.40 -19.73 -27.03
CA PRO A 211 -12.55 -20.01 -26.16
C PRO A 211 -13.14 -18.76 -25.49
N LEU A 212 -12.33 -17.71 -25.31
CA LEU A 212 -12.69 -16.53 -24.52
C LEU A 212 -12.41 -15.22 -25.29
N PRO A 213 -12.98 -15.03 -26.49
CA PRO A 213 -12.59 -13.94 -27.38
C PRO A 213 -12.85 -12.52 -26.84
N GLU A 214 -13.74 -12.38 -25.86
CA GLU A 214 -14.09 -11.10 -25.25
C GLU A 214 -13.34 -10.85 -23.94
N SER A 215 -13.31 -11.84 -23.05
CA SER A 215 -12.73 -11.71 -21.70
C SER A 215 -11.23 -12.04 -21.64
N ASP A 216 -10.73 -12.88 -22.56
CA ASP A 216 -9.32 -13.24 -22.67
C ASP A 216 -8.88 -13.32 -24.15
N PRO A 217 -8.83 -12.16 -24.84
CA PRO A 217 -8.68 -12.09 -26.30
C PRO A 217 -7.31 -12.54 -26.81
N VAL A 218 -6.34 -12.76 -25.93
CA VAL A 218 -4.99 -13.18 -26.30
C VAL A 218 -4.80 -14.69 -26.25
N HIS A 219 -5.76 -15.41 -25.65
CA HIS A 219 -5.63 -16.80 -25.25
C HIS A 219 -6.16 -17.77 -26.29
N PHE A 220 -5.32 -18.71 -26.72
CA PHE A 220 -5.67 -19.79 -27.63
C PHE A 220 -5.33 -21.15 -27.02
N GLU A 221 -6.23 -22.11 -27.22
CA GLU A 221 -6.07 -23.48 -26.72
C GLU A 221 -6.02 -24.47 -27.88
N LEU A 222 -5.42 -25.64 -27.67
CA LEU A 222 -5.65 -26.78 -28.55
C LEU A 222 -7.14 -27.18 -28.46
N CYS A 223 -7.82 -27.28 -29.60
CA CYS A 223 -9.21 -27.73 -29.59
C CYS A 223 -9.33 -29.11 -28.96
N ARG A 224 -10.27 -29.29 -28.03
CA ARG A 224 -10.62 -30.63 -27.57
C ARG A 224 -11.17 -31.42 -28.77
N PRO A 225 -10.77 -32.70 -28.93
CA PRO A 225 -11.45 -33.56 -29.88
C PRO A 225 -12.94 -33.62 -29.50
N ALA A 226 -13.82 -33.63 -30.51
CA ALA A 226 -15.23 -33.88 -30.27
C ALA A 226 -15.38 -35.22 -29.53
N PRO A 227 -16.29 -35.34 -28.54
CA PRO A 227 -16.56 -36.64 -27.94
C PRO A 227 -16.93 -37.62 -29.05
N VAL A 228 -16.23 -38.75 -29.10
CA VAL A 228 -16.58 -39.85 -30.01
C VAL A 228 -17.97 -40.34 -29.57
N PRO A 229 -18.96 -40.42 -30.47
CA PRO A 229 -20.31 -40.88 -30.14
C PRO A 229 -20.34 -42.33 -29.65
#